data_AF-A0AAN9EEC1-F1
#
_entry.id   AF-A0AAN9EEC1-F1
#
_cell.length_a   1.000
_cell.length_b   1.000
_cell.length_c   1.000
_cell.angle_alpha   90.00
_cell.angle_beta   90.00
_cell.angle_gamma   90.00
#
_symmetry.space_group_name_H-M   'P 1'
#
loop_
_entity.id
_entity.type
_entity.pdbx_description
1 polymer ?
#
loop_
_entity_poly.entity_id
_entity_poly.type
_entity_poly.pdbx_seq_one_letter_code
_entity_poly.pdbx_strand_id
1 'polypeptide(L)'
;MKAIPALISVLNDLYLHPVVRHEAAEALSAIGSDGNIPLLKNSLDLDLAQEVRETCELALQRIQHLKDAGNSDELSATDVSPFKFVDPATPAASCSSVDQLRKVLLDEEKGMYERYAALFALRNDDGSEAVAAIIDSLGSKSALLCHEVS
;
A
#
# COMPACT_ATOMS: atom_id res chain seq x y z
N MET A 1 0.63 -11.70 -22.24
CA MET A 1 0.23 -11.07 -20.96
C MET A 1 -1.20 -10.54 -21.09
N LYS A 2 -2.22 -11.33 -20.74
CA LYS A 2 -3.65 -10.93 -20.85
C LYS A 2 -4.20 -10.22 -19.61
N ALA A 3 -3.43 -10.15 -18.52
CA ALA A 3 -3.88 -9.64 -17.23
C ALA A 3 -4.02 -8.10 -17.22
N ILE A 4 -3.05 -7.36 -17.74
CA ILE A 4 -3.06 -5.88 -17.69
C ILE A 4 -4.34 -5.30 -18.31
N PRO A 5 -4.76 -5.65 -19.55
CA PRO A 5 -5.98 -5.08 -20.11
C PRO A 5 -7.25 -5.36 -19.29
N ALA A 6 -7.34 -6.54 -18.65
CA ALA A 6 -8.47 -6.88 -17.79
C ALA A 6 -8.46 -6.05 -16.51
N LEU A 7 -7.30 -5.90 -15.86
CA LEU A 7 -7.16 -5.09 -14.65
C LEU A 7 -7.47 -3.60 -14.92
N ILE A 8 -7.01 -3.07 -16.05
CA ILE A 8 -7.34 -1.70 -16.49
C ILE A 8 -8.85 -1.54 -16.69
N SER A 9 -9.51 -2.55 -17.27
CA SER A 9 -10.96 -2.52 -17.43
C SER A 9 -11.69 -2.49 -16.10
N VAL A 10 -11.25 -3.29 -15.12
CA VAL A 10 -11.84 -3.35 -13.78
C VAL A 10 -11.66 -2.02 -13.04
N LEU A 11 -10.44 -1.47 -13.03
CA LEU A 11 -10.14 -0.21 -12.34
C LEU A 11 -10.99 0.96 -12.86
N ASN A 12 -11.27 1.00 -14.17
CA ASN A 12 -12.05 2.07 -14.80
C ASN A 12 -13.57 1.87 -14.75
N ASP A 13 -14.06 0.70 -14.33
CA ASP A 13 -15.51 0.42 -14.32
C ASP A 13 -16.15 0.97 -13.04
N LEU A 14 -16.64 2.20 -13.09
CA LEU A 14 -17.29 2.88 -11.96
C LEU A 14 -18.60 2.19 -11.48
N TYR A 15 -19.11 1.19 -12.20
CA TYR A 15 -20.25 0.38 -11.74
C TYR A 15 -19.82 -0.78 -10.82
N LEU A 16 -18.53 -1.12 -10.80
CA LEU A 16 -18.00 -2.11 -9.87
C LEU A 16 -17.83 -1.51 -8.47
N HIS A 17 -17.99 -2.38 -7.48
CA HIS A 17 -17.75 -2.02 -6.10
C HIS A 17 -16.31 -1.51 -5.92
N PRO A 18 -16.08 -0.43 -5.13
CA PRO A 18 -14.74 0.10 -4.88
C PRO A 18 -13.70 -0.95 -4.48
N VAL A 19 -14.13 -1.94 -3.69
CA VAL A 19 -13.27 -3.08 -3.29
C VAL A 19 -12.61 -3.76 -4.50
N VAL A 20 -13.42 -4.12 -5.50
CA VAL A 20 -12.94 -4.81 -6.70
C VAL A 20 -11.95 -3.94 -7.50
N ARG A 21 -12.10 -2.62 -7.41
CA ARG A 21 -11.25 -1.66 -8.13
C ARG A 21 -9.93 -1.41 -7.42
N HIS A 22 -9.89 -1.36 -6.08
CA HIS A 22 -8.62 -1.30 -5.36
C HIS A 22 -7.79 -2.56 -5.60
N GLU A 23 -8.41 -3.75 -5.60
CA GLU A 23 -7.72 -5.02 -5.90
C GLU A 23 -7.08 -4.99 -7.30
N ALA A 24 -7.76 -4.36 -8.27
CA ALA A 24 -7.20 -4.18 -9.60
C ALA A 24 -6.01 -3.19 -9.60
N ALA A 25 -6.10 -2.09 -8.86
CA ALA A 25 -5.00 -1.13 -8.72
C ALA A 25 -3.77 -1.76 -8.03
N GLU A 26 -3.99 -2.56 -7.00
CA GLU A 26 -2.94 -3.28 -6.27
C GLU A 26 -2.27 -4.33 -7.16
N ALA A 27 -3.06 -5.13 -7.89
CA ALA A 27 -2.52 -6.08 -8.87
C ALA A 27 -1.71 -5.39 -9.97
N LEU A 28 -2.14 -4.21 -10.45
CA LEU A 28 -1.38 -3.40 -11.40
C LEU A 28 -0.06 -2.89 -10.80
N SER A 29 -0.03 -2.56 -9.51
CA SER A 29 1.19 -2.20 -8.79
C SER A 29 2.15 -3.38 -8.64
N ALA A 30 1.65 -4.55 -8.27
CA ALA A 30 2.45 -5.76 -8.13
C ALA A 30 3.10 -6.20 -9.46
N ILE A 31 2.46 -5.90 -10.59
CA ILE A 31 3.04 -6.09 -11.93
C ILE A 31 4.21 -5.12 -12.19
N GLY A 32 4.18 -3.91 -11.61
CA GLY A 32 5.29 -2.95 -11.67
C GLY A 32 5.56 -2.34 -13.06
N SER A 33 4.59 -2.34 -13.97
CA SER A 33 4.79 -1.81 -15.34
C SER A 33 4.63 -0.29 -15.39
N ASP A 34 5.64 0.41 -15.94
CA ASP A 34 5.61 1.87 -16.21
C ASP A 34 4.40 2.31 -17.04
N GLY A 35 3.88 1.43 -17.91
CA GLY A 35 2.68 1.71 -18.71
C GLY A 35 1.41 1.95 -17.88
N ASN A 36 1.39 1.52 -16.62
CA ASN A 36 0.26 1.70 -15.72
C ASN A 36 0.28 3.06 -15.00
N ILE A 37 1.41 3.79 -15.00
CA ILE A 37 1.56 5.05 -14.24
C ILE A 37 0.51 6.10 -14.63
N PRO A 38 0.26 6.39 -15.93
CA PRO A 38 -0.74 7.40 -16.30
C PRO A 38 -2.15 7.02 -15.84
N LEU A 39 -2.47 5.72 -15.87
CA LEU A 39 -3.75 5.21 -15.43
C LEU A 39 -3.93 5.34 -13.92
N LEU A 40 -2.93 4.91 -13.13
CA LEU A 40 -2.97 5.01 -11.67
C LEU A 40 -3.07 6.48 -11.22
N LYS A 41 -2.38 7.41 -11.89
CA LYS A 41 -2.53 8.85 -11.65
C LYS A 41 -3.95 9.34 -11.95
N ASN A 42 -4.53 8.92 -13.07
CA ASN A 42 -5.89 9.30 -13.43
C ASN A 42 -6.92 8.79 -12.39
N SER A 43 -6.79 7.54 -11.94
CA SER A 43 -7.65 6.98 -10.89
C SER A 43 -7.43 7.65 -9.53
N LEU A 44 -6.19 8.01 -9.20
CA LEU A 44 -5.87 8.80 -8.01
C LEU A 44 -6.59 10.16 -8.01
N ASP A 45 -6.67 10.83 -9.16
CA ASP A 45 -7.29 12.17 -9.25
C ASP A 45 -8.82 12.13 -9.38
N LEU A 46 -9.37 11.11 -10.06
CA LEU A 46 -10.76 11.11 -10.50
C LEU A 46 -11.68 10.11 -9.79
N ASP A 47 -11.14 9.05 -9.17
CA ASP A 47 -12.01 8.07 -8.52
C ASP A 47 -12.72 8.66 -7.30
N LEU A 48 -14.03 8.44 -7.18
CA LEU A 48 -14.82 8.96 -6.08
C LEU A 48 -14.56 8.20 -4.78
N ALA A 49 -14.18 6.91 -4.88
CA ALA A 49 -13.91 6.07 -3.72
C ALA A 49 -12.52 6.38 -3.15
N GLN A 50 -12.46 6.67 -1.85
CA GLN A 50 -11.23 7.04 -1.17
C GLN A 50 -10.22 5.88 -1.18
N GLU A 51 -10.68 4.67 -0.93
CA GLU A 51 -9.88 3.45 -0.92
C GLU A 51 -9.18 3.20 -2.28
N VAL A 52 -9.85 3.47 -3.40
CA VAL A 52 -9.23 3.31 -4.73
C VAL A 52 -8.14 4.36 -4.95
N ARG A 53 -8.39 5.61 -4.54
CA ARG A 53 -7.38 6.69 -4.62
C ARG A 53 -6.17 6.38 -3.75
N GLU A 54 -6.39 5.98 -2.50
CA GLU A 54 -5.33 5.60 -1.55
C GLU A 54 -4.50 4.42 -2.07
N THR A 55 -5.13 3.39 -2.66
CA THR A 55 -4.39 2.30 -3.30
C THR A 55 -3.59 2.76 -4.51
N CYS A 56 -4.12 3.67 -5.33
CA CYS A 56 -3.38 4.24 -6.45
C CYS A 56 -2.18 5.07 -5.99
N GLU A 57 -2.29 5.80 -4.87
CA GLU A 57 -1.16 6.49 -4.24
C GLU A 57 -0.06 5.50 -3.84
N LEU A 58 -0.42 4.46 -3.07
CA LEU A 58 0.51 3.39 -2.68
C LEU A 58 1.18 2.76 -3.90
N ALA A 59 0.38 2.45 -4.92
CA ALA A 59 0.84 1.81 -6.14
C ALA A 59 1.90 2.65 -6.88
N LEU A 60 1.68 3.95 -6.99
CA LEU A 60 2.60 4.87 -7.64
C LEU A 60 3.91 5.01 -6.87
N GLN A 61 3.85 5.13 -5.54
CA GLN A 61 5.04 5.23 -4.70
C GLN A 61 5.87 3.95 -4.77
N ARG A 62 5.22 2.77 -4.73
CA ARG A 62 5.88 1.47 -4.91
C ARG A 62 6.60 1.37 -6.25
N ILE A 63 5.94 1.73 -7.36
CA ILE A 63 6.57 1.70 -8.69
C ILE A 63 7.78 2.64 -8.73
N GLN A 64 7.68 3.84 -8.14
CA GLN A 64 8.79 4.79 -8.08
C GLN A 64 9.97 4.23 -7.27
N HIS A 65 9.73 3.67 -6.09
CA HIS A 65 10.77 3.04 -5.27
C HIS A 65 11.49 1.89 -5.99
N LEU A 66 10.75 1.03 -6.71
CA LEU A 66 11.35 -0.07 -7.48
C LEU A 66 12.27 0.45 -8.61
N LYS A 67 11.95 1.61 -9.20
CA LYS A 67 12.80 2.23 -10.21
C LYS A 67 14.07 2.80 -9.61
N ASP A 68 13.97 3.43 -8.44
CA ASP A 68 15.12 3.98 -7.72
C ASP A 68 16.03 2.87 -7.19
N ALA A 69 15.44 1.76 -6.73
CA ALA A 69 16.15 0.54 -6.34
C ALA A 69 16.75 -0.21 -7.55
N GLY A 70 16.15 -0.17 -8.74
CA GLY A 70 16.76 -0.75 -9.94
C GLY A 70 18.12 -0.15 -10.36
N ASN A 71 18.49 1.00 -9.78
CA ASN A 71 19.81 1.66 -9.94
C ASN A 71 20.81 1.33 -8.81
N SER A 72 20.39 0.56 -7.79
CA SER A 72 21.18 0.26 -6.58
C SER A 72 21.01 -1.23 -6.24
N ASP A 73 22.09 -1.99 -6.06
CA ASP A 73 22.09 -3.45 -5.83
C ASP A 73 21.45 -3.91 -4.47
N GLU A 74 20.44 -3.20 -3.94
CA GLU A 74 19.82 -3.40 -2.62
C GLU A 74 18.50 -4.19 -2.64
N LEU A 75 18.22 -4.95 -3.69
CA LEU A 75 16.99 -5.76 -3.78
C LEU A 75 17.09 -7.17 -3.14
N SER A 76 18.13 -7.48 -2.36
CA SER A 76 18.44 -8.88 -2.03
C SER A 76 18.23 -9.38 -0.59
N ALA A 77 17.82 -8.57 0.40
CA ALA A 77 17.73 -9.10 1.76
C ALA A 77 16.67 -8.52 2.72
N THR A 78 16.02 -7.40 2.42
CA THR A 78 15.13 -6.71 3.38
C THR A 78 13.64 -6.77 3.07
N ASP A 79 13.27 -7.19 1.85
CA ASP A 79 11.93 -6.90 1.29
C ASP A 79 11.01 -8.13 1.17
N VAL A 80 11.38 -9.25 1.79
CA VAL A 80 10.50 -10.42 1.88
C VAL A 80 9.87 -10.38 3.26
N SER A 81 8.70 -9.75 3.35
CA SER A 81 7.81 -9.95 4.49
C SER A 81 7.76 -11.46 4.81
N PRO A 82 7.76 -11.85 6.10
CA PRO A 82 7.70 -13.26 6.51
C PRO A 82 6.56 -14.04 5.82
N PHE A 83 5.56 -13.32 5.31
CA PHE A 83 4.34 -13.82 4.71
C PHE A 83 4.39 -14.05 3.19
N LYS A 84 5.51 -13.81 2.49
CA LYS A 84 5.69 -14.05 1.03
C LYS A 84 4.68 -13.35 0.10
N PHE A 85 3.94 -12.37 0.60
CA PHE A 85 3.09 -11.49 -0.20
C PHE A 85 3.84 -10.23 -0.61
N VAL A 86 3.39 -9.62 -1.71
CA VAL A 86 3.91 -8.33 -2.17
C VAL A 86 3.19 -7.25 -1.38
N ASP A 87 3.84 -6.65 -0.39
CA ASP A 87 3.23 -5.60 0.41
C ASP A 87 3.03 -4.30 -0.40
N PRO A 88 1.91 -3.58 -0.27
CA PRO A 88 1.68 -2.30 -0.93
C PRO A 88 2.74 -1.22 -0.63
N ALA A 89 3.37 -1.26 0.55
CA ALA A 89 4.44 -0.35 0.96
C ALA A 89 5.62 -1.12 1.56
N THR A 90 6.83 -0.57 1.41
CA THR A 90 8.01 -1.11 2.10
C THR A 90 7.91 -0.81 3.59
N PRO A 91 8.17 -1.77 4.49
CA PRO A 91 8.17 -1.53 5.92
C PRO A 91 9.11 -0.37 6.31
N ALA A 92 8.68 0.44 7.27
CA ALA A 92 9.53 1.48 7.83
C ALA A 92 10.84 0.87 8.41
N ALA A 93 11.91 1.66 8.39
CA ALA A 93 13.24 1.20 8.81
C ALA A 93 13.22 0.58 10.22
N SER A 94 13.91 -0.55 10.37
CA SER A 94 13.96 -1.39 11.58
C SER A 94 14.50 -0.69 12.83
N CYS A 95 14.99 0.54 12.71
CA CYS A 95 15.49 1.36 13.82
C CYS A 95 14.40 2.23 14.47
N SER A 96 13.18 2.25 13.94
CA SER A 96 12.07 3.02 14.50
C SER A 96 11.46 2.30 15.71
N SER A 97 11.16 3.02 16.79
CA SER A 97 10.51 2.41 17.96
C SER A 97 9.01 2.18 17.71
N VAL A 98 8.43 1.19 18.40
CA VAL A 98 6.97 0.90 18.34
C VAL A 98 6.14 2.15 18.62
N ASP A 99 6.55 2.99 19.59
CA ASP A 99 5.88 4.26 19.89
C ASP A 99 5.88 5.26 18.73
N GLN A 100 6.97 5.32 17.97
CA GLN A 100 7.07 6.20 16.80
C GLN A 100 6.20 5.67 15.65
N LEU A 101 6.27 4.37 15.39
CA LEU A 101 5.48 3.71 14.36
C LEU A 101 3.99 3.84 14.65
N ARG A 102 3.57 3.64 15.90
CA ARG A 102 2.19 3.86 16.37
C ARG A 102 1.71 5.29 16.11
N LYS A 103 2.56 6.29 16.40
CA LYS A 103 2.21 7.69 16.13
C LYS A 103 1.99 7.95 14.65
N VAL A 104 2.85 7.41 13.78
CA VAL A 104 2.71 7.56 12.32
C VAL A 104 1.46 6.84 11.82
N LEU A 105 1.22 5.60 12.26
CA LEU A 105 0.07 4.79 11.84
C LEU A 105 -1.28 5.47 12.15
N LEU A 106 -1.39 6.09 13.34
CA LEU A 106 -2.61 6.71 13.83
C LEU A 106 -2.76 8.20 13.45
N ASP A 107 -1.78 8.77 12.75
CA ASP A 107 -1.83 10.17 12.31
C ASP A 107 -2.62 10.29 11.00
N GLU A 108 -3.80 10.89 11.07
CA GLU A 108 -4.70 11.07 9.93
C GLU A 108 -4.24 12.17 8.95
N GLU A 109 -3.25 12.98 9.32
CA GLU A 109 -2.65 13.99 8.44
C GLU A 109 -1.48 13.42 7.61
N LYS A 110 -1.08 12.17 7.89
CA LYS A 110 -0.01 11.47 7.18
C LYS A 110 -0.53 10.80 5.92
N GLY A 111 0.29 10.82 4.86
CA GLY A 111 0.00 10.14 3.61
C GLY A 111 -0.07 8.62 3.79
N MET A 112 -0.84 7.94 2.95
CA MET A 112 -1.17 6.52 3.18
C MET A 112 0.06 5.62 3.17
N TYR A 113 1.05 5.94 2.32
CA TYR A 113 2.29 5.18 2.25
C TYR A 113 3.09 5.17 3.56
N GLU A 114 3.21 6.31 4.25
CA GLU A 114 3.92 6.38 5.54
C GLU A 114 3.20 5.56 6.60
N ARG A 115 1.87 5.59 6.59
CA ARG A 115 1.02 4.82 7.50
C ARG A 115 1.14 3.32 7.24
N TYR A 116 1.13 2.90 5.99
CA TYR A 116 1.33 1.50 5.58
C TYR A 116 2.74 1.00 5.88
N ALA A 117 3.77 1.83 5.66
CA ALA A 117 5.13 1.49 6.04
C ALA A 117 5.25 1.25 7.55
N ALA A 118 4.58 2.09 8.36
CA ALA A 118 4.50 1.90 9.81
C ALA A 118 3.72 0.64 10.19
N LEU A 119 2.58 0.38 9.53
CA LEU A 119 1.77 -0.82 9.73
C LEU A 119 2.59 -2.09 9.49
N PHE A 120 3.30 -2.18 8.35
CA PHE A 120 4.07 -3.38 8.03
C PHE A 120 5.32 -3.54 8.91
N ALA A 121 5.93 -2.43 9.35
CA ALA A 121 6.98 -2.51 10.36
C ALA A 121 6.45 -3.05 11.69
N LEU A 122 5.29 -2.58 12.15
CA LEU A 122 4.61 -3.09 13.34
C LEU A 122 4.14 -4.53 13.18
N ARG A 123 3.66 -4.93 12.00
CA ARG A 123 3.24 -6.31 11.72
C ARG A 123 4.42 -7.29 11.75
N ASN A 124 5.59 -6.82 11.32
CA ASN A 124 6.81 -7.60 11.36
C ASN A 124 7.45 -7.65 12.78
N ASP A 125 6.98 -6.81 13.70
CA ASP A 125 7.27 -6.87 15.13
C ASP A 125 6.27 -7.82 15.83
N ASP A 126 6.75 -8.75 16.64
CA ASP A 126 5.91 -9.73 17.35
C ASP A 126 5.54 -9.29 18.78
N GLY A 127 5.76 -8.01 19.11
CA GLY A 127 5.52 -7.43 20.42
C GLY A 127 4.04 -7.10 20.71
N SER A 128 3.66 -7.21 21.98
CA SER A 128 2.29 -6.88 22.43
C SER A 128 1.89 -5.42 22.16
N GLU A 129 2.85 -4.51 22.27
CA GLU A 129 2.63 -3.09 21.99
C GLU A 129 2.41 -2.82 20.49
N ALA A 130 3.06 -3.59 19.63
CA ALA A 130 2.84 -3.50 18.19
C ALA A 130 1.45 -4.01 17.81
N VAL A 131 1.03 -5.14 18.37
CA VAL A 131 -0.34 -5.66 18.21
C VAL A 131 -1.37 -4.64 18.69
N ALA A 132 -1.15 -4.00 19.84
CA ALA A 132 -2.05 -2.96 20.33
C ALA A 132 -2.14 -1.76 19.36
N ALA A 133 -1.01 -1.30 18.82
CA ALA A 133 -0.99 -0.23 17.82
C ALA A 133 -1.76 -0.59 16.53
N ILE A 134 -1.65 -1.84 16.07
CA ILE A 134 -2.38 -2.36 14.92
C ILE A 134 -3.89 -2.40 15.21
N ILE A 135 -4.31 -2.92 16.37
CA ILE A 135 -5.73 -2.95 16.76
C ILE A 135 -6.32 -1.53 16.80
N ASP A 136 -5.59 -0.56 17.34
CA ASP A 136 -6.08 0.82 17.42
C ASP A 136 -6.27 1.47 16.04
N SER A 137 -5.57 0.99 15.01
CA SER A 137 -5.73 1.48 13.63
C SER A 137 -7.05 1.06 12.97
N LEU A 138 -7.76 0.06 13.51
CA LEU A 138 -9.13 -0.30 13.09
C LEU A 138 -10.14 0.84 13.30
N GLY A 139 -9.78 1.84 14.13
CA GLY A 139 -10.56 3.06 14.31
C GLY A 139 -10.29 4.16 13.27
N SER A 140 -9.46 3.92 12.26
CA SER A 140 -9.10 4.91 11.24
C SER A 140 -10.29 5.28 10.35
N LYS A 141 -10.23 6.49 9.76
CA LYS A 141 -11.16 6.95 8.73
C LYS A 141 -10.92 6.29 7.37
N SER A 142 -9.73 5.75 7.13
CA SER A 142 -9.44 5.05 5.88
C SER A 142 -10.02 3.63 5.92
N ALA A 143 -11.03 3.40 5.09
CA ALA A 143 -11.57 2.06 4.88
C ALA A 143 -10.51 1.09 4.34
N LEU A 144 -9.53 1.61 3.58
CA LEU A 144 -8.41 0.83 3.06
C LEU A 144 -7.47 0.39 4.18
N LEU A 145 -7.07 1.30 5.08
CA LEU A 145 -6.22 0.94 6.22
C LEU A 145 -6.91 -0.08 7.14
N CYS A 146 -8.21 0.10 7.39
CA CYS A 146 -8.98 -0.86 8.18
C CYS A 146 -9.06 -2.23 7.48
N HIS A 147 -9.24 -2.25 6.16
CA HIS A 147 -9.29 -3.48 5.37
C HIS A 147 -8.00 -4.31 5.50
N GLU A 148 -6.83 -3.65 5.44
CA GLU A 148 -5.52 -4.33 5.51
C GLU A 148 -5.24 -4.97 6.88
N VAL A 149 -5.90 -4.47 7.93
CA VAL A 149 -5.72 -4.93 9.31
C VAL A 149 -6.80 -5.95 9.73
N SER A 150 -7.83 -6.15 8.90
CA SER A 150 -9.04 -6.95 9.20
C SER A 150 -8.83 -8.46 9.21
#